data_AF-A0A2C9L265-F1
#
_entry.id   AF-A0A2C9L265-F1
#
_cell.length_a   1.000
_cell.length_b   1.000
_cell.length_c   1.000
_cell.angle_alpha   90.00
_cell.angle_beta   90.00
_cell.angle_gamma   90.00
#
_symmetry.space_group_name_H-M   'P 1'
#
loop_
_entity.id
_entity.type
_entity.pdbx_description
1 polymer ?
#
loop_
_entity_poly.entity_id
_entity_poly.type
_entity_poly.pdbx_seq_one_letter_code
_entity_poly.pdbx_strand_id
1 'polypeptide(L)'
;MAVITTVLVDLLKNLKAFSGILVAIFYTFAIFGMQLFHGVIKYQPEYANKTFPCGTYEQLDYWANNFDDFFSSLIVLWDLMVVNNWNVFLKVYRTKLSSWSYLYFIAWWLLSVIIVVNLFTALIMENFIIRWDRRRRASQIDALDASYYEHLTISVHLDNVHNMFKDLLQEPDEAELLLLLRQHRFLKLESQ
;
A
#
# COMPACT_ATOMS: atom_id res chain seq x y z
N MET A 1 -12.69 -13.01 -5.72
CA MET A 1 -11.67 -13.68 -4.89
C MET A 1 -10.25 -13.57 -5.46
N ALA A 2 -10.01 -13.86 -6.75
CA ALA A 2 -8.66 -13.85 -7.35
C ALA A 2 -7.86 -12.52 -7.24
N VAL A 3 -8.57 -11.38 -7.25
CA VAL A 3 -7.93 -10.06 -7.13
C VAL A 3 -7.35 -9.81 -5.73
N ILE A 4 -8.01 -10.28 -4.67
CA ILE A 4 -7.53 -10.12 -3.29
C ILE A 4 -6.31 -11.02 -3.07
N THR A 5 -6.37 -12.26 -3.57
CA THR A 5 -5.28 -13.24 -3.44
C THR A 5 -4.00 -12.78 -4.17
N THR A 6 -4.13 -12.22 -5.37
CA THR A 6 -2.97 -11.70 -6.13
C THR A 6 -2.33 -10.47 -5.48
N VAL A 7 -3.14 -9.57 -4.88
CA VAL A 7 -2.62 -8.45 -4.09
C VAL A 7 -1.88 -8.94 -2.85
N LEU A 8 -2.47 -9.87 -2.09
CA LEU A 8 -1.85 -10.45 -0.89
C LEU A 8 -0.52 -11.14 -1.19
N VAL A 9 -0.48 -11.98 -2.22
CA VAL A 9 0.74 -12.73 -2.59
C VAL A 9 1.87 -11.79 -2.99
N ASP A 10 1.57 -10.74 -3.75
CA ASP A 10 2.61 -9.81 -4.17
C ASP A 10 3.04 -8.87 -3.04
N LEU A 11 2.14 -8.53 -2.12
CA LEU A 11 2.46 -7.80 -0.90
C LEU A 11 3.41 -8.64 -0.02
N LEU A 12 3.15 -9.94 0.14
CA LEU A 12 4.02 -10.87 0.86
C LEU A 12 5.42 -10.99 0.23
N LYS A 13 5.53 -10.99 -1.11
CA LYS A 13 6.84 -11.00 -1.79
C LYS A 13 7.65 -9.75 -1.47
N ASN A 14 7.00 -8.58 -1.49
CA ASN A 14 7.64 -7.29 -1.19
C ASN A 14 7.99 -7.15 0.30
N LEU A 15 7.24 -7.80 1.20
CA LEU A 15 7.52 -7.84 2.63
C LEU A 15 8.70 -8.73 3.02
N LYS A 16 9.20 -9.61 2.14
CA LYS A 16 10.28 -10.54 2.48
C LYS A 16 11.56 -9.83 2.95
N ALA A 17 11.93 -8.72 2.30
CA ALA A 17 13.09 -7.93 2.70
C ALA A 17 12.88 -7.23 4.05
N PHE A 18 11.67 -6.70 4.29
CA PHE A 18 11.29 -6.05 5.54
C PHE A 18 11.26 -7.03 6.72
N SER A 19 10.78 -8.26 6.48
CA SER A 19 10.72 -9.33 7.48
C SER A 19 12.09 -9.61 8.11
N GLY A 20 13.19 -9.55 7.33
CA GLY A 20 14.54 -9.74 7.88
C GLY A 20 14.92 -8.68 8.91
N ILE A 21 14.58 -7.41 8.65
CA ILE A 21 14.83 -6.31 9.58
C ILE A 21 14.01 -6.48 10.86
N LEU A 22 12.72 -6.83 10.72
CA LEU A 22 11.83 -7.10 11.85
C LEU A 22 12.40 -8.21 12.75
N VAL A 23 12.80 -9.34 12.17
CA VAL A 23 13.36 -10.47 12.91
C VAL A 23 14.65 -10.07 13.62
N ALA A 24 15.54 -9.31 12.97
CA ALA A 24 16.78 -8.85 13.60
C ALA A 24 16.54 -7.95 14.82
N ILE A 25 15.57 -7.04 14.74
CA ILE A 25 15.18 -6.15 15.85
C ILE A 25 14.59 -6.95 17.00
N PHE A 26 13.62 -7.84 16.72
CA PHE A 26 13.02 -8.71 17.74
C PHE A 26 14.06 -9.60 18.42
N TYR A 27 14.95 -10.22 17.64
CA TYR A 27 16.00 -11.08 18.18
C TYR A 27 16.93 -10.32 19.13
N THR A 28 17.41 -9.14 18.72
CA THR A 28 18.34 -8.35 19.53
C THR A 28 17.69 -7.92 20.86
N PHE A 29 16.45 -7.43 20.81
CA PHE A 29 15.73 -7.04 22.02
C PHE A 29 15.35 -8.24 22.89
N ALA A 30 15.03 -9.39 22.32
CA ALA A 30 14.72 -10.59 23.09
C ALA A 30 15.93 -11.05 23.90
N ILE A 31 17.11 -11.13 23.27
CA ILE A 31 18.35 -11.50 23.99
C ILE A 31 18.69 -10.47 25.07
N PHE A 32 18.61 -9.18 24.77
CA PHE A 32 18.90 -8.13 25.74
C PHE A 32 17.88 -8.09 26.90
N GLY A 33 16.60 -8.30 26.60
CA GLY A 33 15.54 -8.42 27.59
C GLY A 33 15.75 -9.61 28.53
N MET A 34 16.13 -10.78 28.00
CA MET A 34 16.50 -11.91 28.84
C MET A 34 17.68 -11.57 29.75
N GLN A 35 18.74 -10.94 29.24
CA GLN A 35 19.90 -10.58 30.07
C GLN A 35 19.54 -9.62 31.22
N LEU A 36 18.58 -8.72 31.02
CA LEU A 36 18.19 -7.73 32.02
C LEU A 36 17.11 -8.20 32.99
N PHE A 37 16.16 -9.03 32.52
CA PHE A 37 14.90 -9.29 33.22
C PHE A 37 14.66 -10.76 33.54
N HIS A 38 15.62 -11.65 33.26
CA HIS A 38 15.50 -13.07 33.56
C HIS A 38 15.27 -13.31 35.06
N GLY A 39 14.22 -14.07 35.37
CA GLY A 39 13.84 -14.48 36.72
C GLY A 39 13.17 -13.39 37.56
N VAL A 40 12.84 -12.22 36.99
CA VAL A 40 12.20 -11.12 37.72
C VAL A 40 10.72 -11.40 38.01
N ILE A 41 10.01 -12.00 37.06
CA ILE A 41 8.59 -12.34 37.18
C ILE A 41 8.48 -13.83 37.44
N LYS A 42 8.02 -14.22 38.64
CA LYS A 42 7.80 -15.63 39.01
C LYS A 42 6.45 -15.78 39.68
N TYR A 43 5.69 -16.77 39.24
CA TYR A 43 4.49 -17.19 39.94
C TYR A 43 4.88 -17.98 41.20
N GLN A 44 4.35 -17.58 42.35
CA GLN A 44 4.47 -18.31 43.61
C GLN A 44 3.10 -18.83 44.03
N PRO A 45 3.00 -20.05 44.58
CA PRO A 45 1.72 -20.62 45.03
C PRO A 45 0.99 -19.74 46.04
N GLU A 46 1.72 -18.96 46.84
CA GLU A 46 1.17 -18.00 47.79
C GLU A 46 0.33 -16.88 47.13
N TYR A 47 0.53 -16.62 45.83
CA TYR A 47 -0.26 -15.65 45.08
C TYR A 47 -1.65 -16.15 44.71
N ALA A 48 -1.91 -17.46 44.72
CA ALA A 48 -3.23 -18.02 44.41
C ALA A 48 -4.33 -17.54 45.38
N ASN A 49 -3.96 -17.28 46.63
CA ASN A 49 -4.89 -16.88 47.69
C ASN A 49 -4.81 -15.37 48.01
N LYS A 50 -4.01 -14.59 47.28
CA LYS A 50 -3.88 -13.15 47.49
C LYS A 50 -4.79 -12.37 46.55
N THR A 51 -5.50 -11.41 47.12
CA THR A 51 -6.28 -10.44 46.33
C THR A 51 -5.37 -9.29 45.90
N PHE A 52 -5.26 -9.09 44.59
CA PHE A 52 -4.48 -7.99 44.02
C PHE A 52 -5.39 -6.82 43.61
N PRO A 53 -4.89 -5.57 43.64
CA PRO A 53 -5.64 -4.43 43.13
C PRO A 53 -6.00 -4.61 41.66
N CYS A 54 -7.19 -4.14 41.25
CA CYS A 54 -7.63 -4.21 39.86
C CYS A 54 -6.67 -3.46 38.92
N GLY A 55 -6.40 -4.04 37.75
CA GLY A 55 -5.50 -3.50 36.73
C GLY A 55 -4.01 -3.70 37.02
N THR A 56 -3.65 -4.57 37.98
CA THR A 56 -2.26 -4.96 38.24
C THR A 56 -1.85 -6.17 37.41
N TYR A 57 -0.55 -6.34 37.22
CA TYR A 57 0.02 -7.44 36.45
C TYR A 57 -0.39 -8.80 37.03
N GLU A 58 -0.37 -8.90 38.35
CA GLU A 58 -0.72 -10.09 39.10
C GLU A 58 -2.22 -10.42 39.02
N GLN A 59 -3.08 -9.39 39.03
CA GLN A 59 -4.53 -9.57 38.92
C GLN A 59 -4.98 -9.99 37.51
N LEU A 60 -4.22 -9.61 36.48
CA LEU A 60 -4.48 -9.94 35.07
C LEU A 60 -3.89 -11.30 34.66
N ASP A 61 -3.26 -12.03 35.59
CA ASP A 61 -2.67 -13.34 35.36
C ASP A 61 -1.57 -13.36 34.27
N TYR A 62 -0.80 -12.27 34.14
CA TYR A 62 0.24 -12.14 33.11
C TYR A 62 1.54 -12.89 33.43
N TRP A 63 1.55 -13.85 34.35
CA TRP A 63 2.78 -14.52 34.81
C TRP A 63 3.58 -15.20 33.69
N ALA A 64 2.90 -15.68 32.64
CA ALA A 64 3.52 -16.27 31.46
C ALA A 64 4.31 -15.25 30.62
N ASN A 65 4.00 -13.96 30.71
CA ASN A 65 4.60 -12.90 29.91
C ASN A 65 5.92 -12.39 30.53
N ASN A 66 6.93 -13.25 30.60
CA ASN A 66 8.22 -12.95 31.21
C ASN A 66 9.38 -13.00 30.19
N PHE A 67 10.59 -12.65 30.65
CA PHE A 67 11.83 -12.73 29.88
C PHE A 67 12.70 -13.91 30.34
N ASP A 68 12.10 -15.01 30.80
CA ASP A 68 12.85 -16.14 31.34
C ASP A 68 13.39 -17.04 30.22
N ASP A 69 12.67 -17.15 29.11
CA ASP A 69 13.09 -17.85 27.91
C ASP A 69 12.86 -17.03 26.63
N PHE A 70 13.45 -17.49 25.53
CA PHE A 70 13.45 -16.77 24.27
C PHE A 70 12.05 -16.60 23.68
N PHE A 71 11.18 -17.61 23.77
CA PHE A 71 9.84 -17.56 23.18
C PHE A 71 8.90 -16.70 24.02
N SER A 72 8.96 -16.81 25.36
CA SER A 72 8.23 -15.91 26.25
C SER A 72 8.64 -14.46 26.03
N SER A 73 9.93 -14.20 25.84
CA SER A 73 10.45 -12.86 25.50
C SER A 73 9.87 -12.33 24.19
N LEU A 74 9.73 -13.16 23.16
CA LEU A 74 9.09 -12.77 21.89
C LEU A 74 7.62 -12.41 22.09
N ILE A 75 6.88 -13.15 22.91
CA ILE A 75 5.48 -12.87 23.23
C ILE A 75 5.36 -11.52 23.96
N VAL A 76 6.21 -11.27 24.96
CA VAL A 76 6.24 -9.97 25.66
C VAL A 76 6.52 -8.82 24.69
N LEU A 77 7.52 -8.97 23.82
CA LEU A 77 7.86 -7.94 22.83
C LEU A 77 6.72 -7.69 21.84
N TRP A 78 6.02 -8.75 21.43
CA TRP A 78 4.81 -8.65 20.62
C TRP A 78 3.70 -7.86 21.33
N ASP A 79 3.37 -8.23 22.57
CA ASP A 79 2.34 -7.54 23.37
C ASP A 79 2.68 -6.05 23.56
N LEU A 80 3.95 -5.74 23.80
CA LEU A 80 4.44 -4.36 23.90
C LEU A 80 4.37 -3.60 22.58
N MET A 81 4.60 -4.27 21.43
CA MET A 81 4.50 -3.66 20.11
C MET A 81 3.04 -3.29 19.77
N VAL A 82 2.06 -4.04 20.26
CA VAL A 82 0.63 -3.73 20.11
C VAL A 82 0.20 -2.53 20.99
N VAL A 83 1.00 -2.17 22.00
CA VAL A 83 0.81 -1.02 22.91
C VAL A 83 -0.39 -1.16 23.86
N ASN A 84 -1.17 -2.24 23.78
CA ASN A 84 -2.30 -2.44 24.68
C ASN A 84 -1.82 -2.86 26.08
N ASN A 85 -2.33 -2.21 27.13
CA ASN A 85 -1.95 -2.46 28.53
C ASN A 85 -0.42 -2.45 28.82
N TRP A 86 0.38 -1.82 27.94
CA TRP A 86 1.84 -1.79 28.07
C TRP A 86 2.29 -1.11 29.38
N ASN A 87 1.50 -0.17 29.89
CA ASN A 87 1.74 0.50 31.17
C ASN A 87 1.81 -0.46 32.38
N VAL A 88 1.11 -1.59 32.33
CA VAL A 88 1.12 -2.62 33.38
C VAL A 88 2.49 -3.30 33.43
N PHE A 89 3.07 -3.61 32.26
CA PHE A 89 4.43 -4.14 32.14
C PHE A 89 5.46 -3.15 32.68
N LEU A 90 5.36 -1.89 32.26
CA LEU A 90 6.22 -0.80 32.74
C LEU A 90 6.20 -0.68 34.26
N LYS A 91 5.01 -0.77 34.86
CA LYS A 91 4.85 -0.67 36.32
C LYS A 91 5.44 -1.88 37.04
N VAL A 92 5.18 -3.11 36.58
CA VAL A 92 5.68 -4.31 37.26
C VAL A 92 7.20 -4.40 37.24
N TYR A 93 7.84 -4.14 36.09
CA TYR A 93 9.30 -4.20 35.98
C TYR A 93 9.99 -3.06 36.73
N ARG A 94 9.35 -1.88 36.82
CA ARG A 94 9.82 -0.79 37.68
C ARG A 94 9.75 -1.17 39.16
N THR A 95 8.68 -1.81 39.60
CA THR A 95 8.48 -2.21 41.00
C THR A 95 9.35 -3.40 41.41
N LYS A 96 9.56 -4.37 40.51
CA LYS A 96 10.31 -5.60 40.82
C LYS A 96 11.82 -5.49 40.61
N LEU A 97 12.27 -4.65 39.67
CA LEU A 97 13.71 -4.49 39.36
C LEU A 97 14.22 -3.09 39.71
N SER A 98 13.88 -2.07 38.90
CA SER A 98 14.33 -0.69 39.09
C SER A 98 13.62 0.28 38.15
N SER A 99 13.59 1.57 38.49
CA SER A 99 13.10 2.65 37.61
C SER A 99 13.87 2.76 36.29
N TRP A 100 15.12 2.27 36.22
CA TRP A 100 15.91 2.24 34.99
C TRP A 100 15.34 1.31 33.90
N SER A 101 14.46 0.38 34.27
CA SER A 101 13.76 -0.51 33.32
C SER A 101 12.93 0.26 32.29
N TYR A 102 12.47 1.48 32.62
CA TYR A 102 11.75 2.34 31.67
C TYR A 102 12.55 2.62 30.40
N LEU A 103 13.88 2.75 30.49
CA LEU A 103 14.72 3.03 29.32
C LEU A 103 14.62 1.92 28.28
N TYR A 104 14.60 0.66 28.73
CA TYR A 104 14.44 -0.49 27.83
C TYR A 104 13.08 -0.46 27.11
N PHE A 105 11.98 -0.27 27.86
CA PHE A 105 10.64 -0.27 27.27
C PHE A 105 10.39 0.92 26.35
N ILE A 106 10.91 2.11 26.69
CA ILE A 106 10.80 3.30 25.84
C ILE A 106 11.64 3.13 24.57
N ALA A 107 12.85 2.58 24.67
CA ALA A 107 13.68 2.28 23.50
C ALA A 107 13.00 1.27 22.57
N TRP A 108 12.41 0.21 23.13
CA TRP A 108 11.61 -0.75 22.36
C TRP A 108 10.42 -0.09 21.69
N TRP A 109 9.67 0.76 22.40
CA TRP A 109 8.51 1.46 21.85
C TRP A 109 8.87 2.38 20.69
N LEU A 110 9.95 3.17 20.82
CA LEU A 110 10.45 4.02 19.74
C LEU A 110 10.83 3.18 18.51
N LEU A 111 11.55 2.09 18.70
CA LEU A 111 12.02 1.28 17.58
C LEU A 111 10.89 0.48 16.92
N SER A 112 10.06 -0.19 17.71
CA SER A 112 9.00 -1.07 17.20
C SER A 112 7.79 -0.28 16.71
N VAL A 113 7.21 0.56 17.54
CA VAL A 113 5.94 1.24 17.23
C VAL A 113 6.18 2.42 16.29
N ILE A 114 7.13 3.30 16.63
CA ILE A 114 7.33 4.53 15.87
C ILE A 114 8.08 4.27 14.56
N ILE A 115 9.08 3.39 14.55
CA ILE A 115 9.85 3.12 13.33
C ILE A 115 9.26 1.93 12.56
N VAL A 116 9.21 0.74 13.16
CA VAL A 116 8.85 -0.49 12.44
C VAL A 116 7.39 -0.51 11.97
N VAL A 117 6.40 -0.21 12.84
CA VAL A 117 4.97 -0.24 12.44
C VAL A 117 4.65 0.86 11.42
N ASN A 118 5.22 2.06 11.57
CA ASN A 118 5.03 3.13 10.57
C ASN A 118 5.71 2.80 9.24
N LEU A 119 6.91 2.22 9.26
CA LEU A 119 7.58 1.75 8.05
C LEU A 119 6.78 0.64 7.36
N PHE A 120 6.24 -0.32 8.12
CA PHE A 120 5.36 -1.36 7.62
C PHE A 120 4.11 -0.78 6.95
N THR A 121 3.48 0.21 7.61
CA THR A 121 2.29 0.90 7.08
C THR A 121 2.62 1.66 5.80
N ALA A 122 3.77 2.36 5.76
CA ALA A 122 4.24 3.06 4.57
C ALA A 122 4.46 2.10 3.39
N LEU A 123 5.09 0.93 3.62
CA LEU A 123 5.30 -0.08 2.59
C LEU A 123 3.97 -0.63 2.05
N ILE A 124 3.00 -0.90 2.93
CA ILE A 124 1.67 -1.32 2.50
C ILE A 124 1.03 -0.24 1.63
N MET A 125 1.06 1.00 2.10
CA MET A 125 0.46 2.14 1.41
C MET A 125 1.10 2.36 0.03
N GLU A 126 2.43 2.28 -0.07
CA GLU A 126 3.17 2.37 -1.33
C GLU A 126 2.73 1.29 -2.32
N ASN A 127 2.59 0.04 -1.86
CA ASN A 127 2.10 -1.06 -2.69
C ASN A 127 0.68 -0.81 -3.23
N PHE A 128 -0.20 -0.26 -2.38
CA PHE A 128 -1.55 0.12 -2.79
C PHE A 128 -1.55 1.27 -3.79
N ILE A 129 -0.78 2.34 -3.54
CA ILE A 129 -0.67 3.51 -4.43
C ILE A 129 -0.14 3.09 -5.79
N ILE A 130 0.93 2.31 -5.85
CA ILE A 130 1.53 1.83 -7.10
C ILE A 130 0.53 1.00 -7.92
N ARG A 131 -0.28 0.16 -7.28
CA ARG A 131 -1.30 -0.65 -7.96
C ARG A 131 -2.48 0.20 -8.41
N TRP A 132 -2.94 1.11 -7.57
CA TRP A 132 -4.02 2.02 -7.88
C TRP A 132 -3.68 2.88 -9.09
N ASP A 133 -2.49 3.47 -9.09
CA ASP A 133 -2.02 4.32 -10.17
C ASP A 133 -1.81 3.55 -11.48
N ARG A 134 -1.29 2.31 -11.42
CA ARG A 134 -1.21 1.44 -12.60
C ARG A 134 -2.58 1.12 -13.21
N ARG A 135 -3.59 0.83 -12.36
CA ARG A 135 -4.96 0.57 -12.85
C ARG A 135 -5.58 1.81 -13.49
N ARG A 136 -5.38 2.98 -12.87
CA ARG A 136 -5.88 4.25 -13.40
C ARG A 136 -5.25 4.58 -14.76
N ARG A 137 -3.93 4.41 -14.90
CA ARG A 137 -3.23 4.59 -16.18
C ARG A 137 -3.69 3.61 -17.25
N ALA A 138 -3.88 2.33 -16.91
CA ALA A 138 -4.42 1.35 -17.86
C ALA A 138 -5.81 1.75 -18.36
N SER A 139 -6.73 2.13 -17.46
CA SER A 139 -8.07 2.59 -17.87
C SER A 139 -8.07 3.86 -18.72
N GLN A 140 -7.08 4.75 -18.55
CA GLN A 140 -6.93 5.94 -19.38
C GLN A 140 -6.43 5.59 -20.78
N ILE A 141 -5.49 4.66 -20.89
CA ILE A 141 -5.00 4.17 -22.19
C ILE A 141 -6.14 3.47 -22.95
N ASP A 142 -6.90 2.59 -22.29
CA ASP A 142 -8.04 1.91 -22.91
C ASP A 142 -9.10 2.91 -23.42
N ALA A 143 -9.36 3.99 -22.66
CA ALA A 143 -10.29 5.04 -23.08
C ALA A 143 -9.76 5.89 -24.25
N LEU A 144 -8.45 6.16 -24.29
CA LEU A 144 -7.80 6.86 -25.40
C LEU A 144 -7.80 6.00 -26.67
N ASP A 145 -7.50 4.72 -26.56
CA ASP A 145 -7.54 3.77 -27.68
C ASP A 145 -8.96 3.64 -28.22
N ALA A 146 -9.97 3.51 -27.36
CA ALA A 146 -11.38 3.48 -27.78
C ALA A 146 -11.78 4.74 -28.57
N SER A 147 -11.38 5.92 -28.10
CA SER A 147 -11.63 7.19 -28.80
C SER A 147 -10.88 7.29 -30.14
N TYR A 148 -9.65 6.79 -30.19
CA TYR A 148 -8.86 6.74 -31.42
C TYR A 148 -9.54 5.84 -32.45
N TYR A 149 -9.90 4.60 -32.09
CA TYR A 149 -10.61 3.68 -33.00
C TYR A 149 -11.96 4.24 -33.47
N GLU A 150 -12.72 4.92 -32.61
CA GLU A 150 -13.96 5.59 -33.00
C GLU A 150 -13.71 6.65 -34.09
N HIS A 151 -12.70 7.50 -33.90
CA HIS A 151 -12.33 8.52 -34.88
C HIS A 151 -11.88 7.94 -36.23
N LEU A 152 -11.17 6.81 -36.19
CA LEU A 152 -10.73 6.06 -37.37
C LEU A 152 -11.88 5.38 -38.09
N THR A 153 -12.83 4.78 -37.35
CA THR A 153 -14.02 4.19 -37.97
C THR A 153 -14.89 5.25 -38.64
N ILE A 154 -14.99 6.45 -38.07
CA ILE A 154 -15.68 7.59 -38.69
C ILE A 154 -14.98 8.01 -39.98
N SER A 155 -13.65 8.15 -39.99
CA SER A 155 -12.92 8.51 -41.21
C SER A 155 -13.02 7.44 -42.30
N VAL A 156 -12.90 6.15 -41.93
CA VAL A 156 -13.09 5.03 -42.86
C VAL A 156 -14.51 4.99 -43.42
N HIS A 157 -15.52 5.30 -42.58
CA HIS A 157 -16.90 5.36 -43.04
C HIS A 157 -17.13 6.54 -44.00
N LEU A 158 -16.50 7.69 -43.74
CA LEU A 158 -16.50 8.85 -44.64
C LEU A 158 -15.80 8.54 -45.97
N ASP A 159 -14.67 7.85 -45.96
CA ASP A 159 -13.98 7.42 -47.17
C ASP A 159 -14.81 6.42 -47.99
N ASN A 160 -15.51 5.50 -47.32
CA ASN A 160 -16.43 4.58 -47.99
C ASN A 160 -17.64 5.29 -48.59
N VAL A 161 -18.18 6.32 -47.92
CA VAL A 161 -19.26 7.17 -48.45
C VAL A 161 -18.75 7.99 -49.64
N HIS A 162 -17.59 8.61 -49.53
CA HIS A 162 -16.96 9.35 -50.62
C HIS A 162 -16.75 8.45 -51.85
N ASN A 163 -16.23 7.24 -51.65
CA ASN A 163 -16.07 6.26 -52.72
C ASN A 163 -17.41 5.79 -53.32
N MET A 164 -18.48 5.70 -52.53
CA MET A 164 -19.82 5.33 -53.02
C MET A 164 -20.41 6.38 -53.97
N PHE A 165 -20.06 7.65 -53.80
CA PHE A 165 -20.48 8.75 -54.67
C PHE A 165 -19.44 9.14 -55.72
N LYS A 166 -18.22 8.59 -55.65
CA LYS A 166 -17.12 8.92 -56.55
C LYS A 166 -17.46 8.64 -58.02
N ASP A 167 -18.12 7.51 -58.30
CA ASP A 167 -18.52 7.15 -59.67
C ASP A 167 -19.73 7.97 -60.18
N LEU A 168 -20.46 8.64 -59.27
CA LEU A 168 -21.56 9.55 -59.59
C LEU A 168 -21.07 11.00 -59.76
N LEU A 169 -19.86 11.32 -59.30
CA LEU A 169 -19.21 12.61 -59.46
C LEU A 169 -18.42 12.61 -60.76
N GLN A 170 -19.06 12.99 -61.85
CA GLN A 170 -18.36 13.26 -63.11
C GLN A 170 -17.73 14.65 -63.02
N GLU A 171 -16.39 14.72 -62.98
CA GLU A 171 -15.69 16.00 -63.07
C GLU A 171 -16.01 16.64 -64.43
N PRO A 172 -16.51 17.89 -64.46
CA PRO A 172 -16.82 18.58 -65.71
C PRO A 172 -15.53 18.87 -66.47
N ASP A 173 -15.59 18.73 -67.81
CA ASP A 173 -14.43 18.98 -68.67
C ASP A 173 -13.99 20.45 -68.57
N GLU A 174 -12.69 20.70 -68.64
CA GLU A 174 -12.13 22.06 -68.49
C GLU A 174 -12.74 23.01 -69.53
N ALA A 175 -13.02 22.52 -70.73
CA ALA A 175 -13.66 23.29 -71.79
C ALA A 175 -15.09 23.74 -71.40
N GLU A 176 -15.84 22.88 -70.72
CA GLU A 176 -17.20 23.15 -70.27
C GLU A 176 -17.20 24.15 -69.10
N LEU A 177 -16.27 23.98 -68.16
CA LEU A 177 -16.02 24.94 -67.08
C LEU A 177 -15.65 26.32 -67.63
N LEU A 178 -14.76 26.40 -68.62
CA LEU A 178 -14.36 27.65 -69.25
C LEU A 178 -15.52 28.31 -70.02
N LEU A 179 -16.40 27.52 -70.63
CA LEU A 179 -17.59 28.01 -71.30
C LEU A 179 -18.58 28.61 -70.29
N LEU A 180 -18.86 27.89 -69.20
CA LEU A 180 -19.68 28.36 -68.07
C LEU A 180 -19.11 29.63 -67.44
N LEU A 181 -17.80 29.68 -67.20
CA LEU A 181 -17.11 30.82 -66.62
C LEU A 181 -17.14 32.04 -67.56
N ARG A 182 -17.02 31.83 -68.89
CA ARG A 182 -17.18 32.90 -69.90
C ARG A 182 -18.62 33.41 -70.02
N GLN A 183 -19.62 32.56 -69.80
CA GLN A 183 -21.03 32.97 -69.79
C GLN A 183 -21.47 33.64 -68.49
N HIS A 184 -20.62 33.62 -67.45
CA HIS A 184 -20.98 34.12 -66.14
C HIS A 184 -21.03 35.66 -66.13
N ARG A 185 -22.20 36.23 -65.78
CA ARG A 185 -22.50 37.68 -65.82
C ARG A 185 -21.47 38.57 -65.09
N PHE A 186 -20.78 38.03 -64.08
CA PHE A 186 -19.89 38.77 -63.20
C PHE A 186 -18.40 38.45 -63.38
N LEU A 187 -18.05 37.51 -64.26
CA LEU A 187 -16.67 37.07 -64.43
C LEU A 187 -16.19 37.41 -65.86
N LYS A 188 -15.16 38.25 -65.98
CA LYS A 188 -14.49 38.53 -67.27
C LYS A 188 -13.11 37.89 -67.23
N LEU A 189 -12.91 36.83 -68.01
CA LEU A 189 -11.61 36.20 -68.19
C LEU A 189 -10.87 36.96 -69.31
N GLU A 190 -9.83 37.72 -68.97
CA GLU A 190 -8.92 38.31 -69.97
C GLU A 190 -8.02 37.22 -70.55
N SER A 191 -7.96 37.11 -71.88
CA SER A 191 -7.06 36.19 -72.58
C SER A 191 -5.66 36.79 -72.65
N GLN A 192 -4.67 36.13 -72.03
CA GLN A 192 -3.27 36.26 -72.44
C GLN A 192 -2.98 35.39 -73.65
#